data_AF-A0A842ZSR2-F1
#
_entry.id   AF-A0A842ZSR2-F1
#
_cell.length_a   1.000
_cell.length_b   1.000
_cell.length_c   1.000
_cell.angle_alpha   90.00
_cell.angle_beta   90.00
_cell.angle_gamma   90.00
#
_symmetry.space_group_name_H-M   'P 1'
#
loop_
_entity.id
_entity.type
_entity.pdbx_description
1 polymer ?
#
loop_
_entity_poly.entity_id
_entity_poly.type
_entity_poly.pdbx_seq_one_letter_code
_entity_poly.pdbx_strand_id
1 'polypeptide(L)'
;MDYPELIKMQDKILSCARFDDIAPVAVYLHADLKFKKEAQRSIAGLKRRCKDIPQVQELKAKDVIDGNDDIGFDRLYNKAFEEILTRYHLETETYTDKYGAYCYRDKNGHSHCGDDSGFYPWYLDEETLKKQIESFEV
;
A
#
# COMPACT_ATOMS: atom_id res chain seq x y z
N MET A 1 8.52 -10.91 16.11
CA MET A 1 8.53 -11.81 14.94
C MET A 1 9.91 -11.73 14.32
N ASP A 2 10.48 -12.83 13.83
CA ASP A 2 11.71 -12.74 13.06
C ASP A 2 11.43 -12.19 11.64
N TYR A 3 12.44 -11.66 10.97
CA TYR A 3 12.25 -11.00 9.67
C TYR A 3 11.74 -11.96 8.57
N PRO A 4 12.22 -13.22 8.46
CA PRO A 4 11.67 -14.18 7.51
C PRO A 4 10.19 -14.55 7.74
N GLU A 5 9.75 -14.67 8.99
CA GLU A 5 8.35 -14.92 9.33
C GLU A 5 7.47 -13.72 8.97
N LEU A 6 7.96 -12.50 9.17
CA LEU A 6 7.28 -11.27 8.77
C LEU A 6 6.99 -11.25 7.27
N ILE A 7 7.99 -11.60 6.44
CA ILE A 7 7.83 -11.67 4.98
C ILE A 7 6.75 -12.69 4.60
N LYS A 8 6.81 -13.90 5.16
CA LYS A 8 5.83 -14.95 4.86
C LYS A 8 4.41 -14.55 5.27
N MET A 9 4.27 -13.83 6.38
CA MET A 9 2.98 -13.28 6.79
C MET A 9 2.50 -12.21 5.82
N GLN A 10 3.36 -11.26 5.43
CA GLN A 10 3.02 -10.22 4.47
C GLN A 10 2.59 -10.79 3.12
N ASP A 11 3.30 -11.79 2.60
CA ASP A 11 2.96 -12.45 1.34
C ASP A 11 1.60 -13.18 1.44
N LYS A 12 1.28 -13.78 2.60
CA LYS A 12 -0.07 -14.33 2.85
C LYS A 12 -1.13 -13.23 2.86
N ILE A 13 -0.87 -12.10 3.50
CA ILE A 13 -1.80 -10.95 3.52
C ILE A 13 -2.07 -10.47 2.09
N LEU A 14 -1.04 -10.29 1.27
CA LEU A 14 -1.18 -9.85 -0.12
C LEU A 14 -2.05 -10.81 -0.95
N SER A 15 -2.00 -12.11 -0.68
CA SER A 15 -2.82 -13.10 -1.40
C SER A 15 -4.33 -13.03 -1.11
N CYS A 16 -4.75 -12.34 -0.04
CA CYS A 16 -6.16 -12.21 0.35
C CYS A 16 -6.66 -10.76 0.43
N ALA A 17 -5.78 -9.80 0.66
CA ALA A 17 -6.11 -8.40 0.78
C ALA A 17 -6.33 -7.76 -0.60
N ARG A 18 -7.07 -6.65 -0.62
CA ARG A 18 -7.06 -5.71 -1.74
C ARG A 18 -6.24 -4.49 -1.37
N PHE A 19 -5.80 -3.76 -2.39
CA PHE A 19 -5.15 -2.47 -2.20
C PHE A 19 -5.99 -1.54 -1.30
N ASP A 20 -7.31 -1.46 -1.51
CA ASP A 20 -8.25 -0.66 -0.69
C ASP A 20 -8.30 -1.07 0.80
N ASP A 21 -7.90 -2.31 1.14
CA ASP A 21 -7.83 -2.78 2.53
C ASP A 21 -6.48 -2.46 3.20
N ILE A 22 -5.44 -2.17 2.40
CA ILE A 22 -4.07 -1.91 2.85
C ILE A 22 -3.81 -0.40 2.86
N ALA A 23 -4.15 0.26 1.76
CA ALA A 23 -3.71 1.61 1.45
C ALA A 23 -4.13 2.65 2.47
N PRO A 24 -5.41 2.75 2.89
CA PRO A 24 -5.79 3.73 3.89
C PRO A 24 -5.09 3.56 5.24
N VAL A 25 -4.68 2.33 5.58
CA VAL A 25 -3.92 2.05 6.80
C VAL A 25 -2.48 2.56 6.66
N ALA A 26 -1.83 2.27 5.54
CA ALA A 26 -0.47 2.74 5.26
C ALA A 26 -0.41 4.28 5.19
N VAL A 27 -1.36 4.92 4.47
CA VAL A 27 -1.46 6.39 4.39
C VAL A 27 -1.63 7.00 5.78
N TYR A 28 -2.49 6.41 6.62
CA TYR A 28 -2.69 6.91 7.98
C TYR A 28 -1.42 6.84 8.83
N LEU A 29 -0.69 5.72 8.75
CA LEU A 29 0.52 5.49 9.53
C LEU A 29 1.69 6.39 9.11
N HIS A 30 1.86 6.59 7.80
CA HIS A 30 3.11 7.09 7.23
C HIS A 30 3.00 8.45 6.53
N ALA A 31 1.80 8.93 6.23
CA ALA A 31 1.60 10.14 5.43
C ALA A 31 0.65 11.17 6.04
N ASP A 32 -0.60 10.80 6.34
CA ASP A 32 -1.65 11.75 6.71
C ASP A 32 -2.68 11.18 7.71
N LEU A 33 -2.62 11.70 8.93
CA LEU A 33 -3.48 11.31 10.04
C LEU A 33 -4.97 11.65 9.83
N LYS A 34 -5.33 12.44 8.81
CA LYS A 34 -6.74 12.77 8.54
C LYS A 34 -7.54 11.55 8.09
N PHE A 35 -6.91 10.52 7.54
CA PHE A 35 -7.55 9.30 7.02
C PHE A 35 -7.84 8.22 8.07
N LYS A 36 -7.94 8.63 9.34
CA LYS A 36 -8.21 7.71 10.46
C LYS A 36 -9.46 6.85 10.27
N LYS A 37 -10.53 7.43 9.71
CA LYS A 37 -11.81 6.73 9.53
C LYS A 37 -11.72 5.69 8.42
N GLU A 38 -11.02 6.01 7.35
CA GLU A 38 -10.74 5.16 6.21
C GLU A 38 -9.87 3.97 6.66
N ALA A 39 -8.78 4.23 7.39
CA ALA A 39 -7.95 3.19 7.99
C ALA A 39 -8.75 2.22 8.86
N GLN A 40 -9.64 2.72 9.72
CA GLN A 40 -10.52 1.89 10.55
C GLN A 40 -11.44 0.98 9.73
N ARG A 41 -12.00 1.50 8.63
CA ARG A 41 -12.85 0.71 7.71
C ARG A 41 -12.04 -0.34 6.96
N SER A 42 -10.84 0.03 6.50
CA SER A 42 -9.93 -0.88 5.80
C SER A 42 -9.47 -2.03 6.70
N ILE A 43 -9.20 -1.79 7.98
CA ILE A 43 -8.90 -2.88 8.95
C ILE A 43 -10.06 -3.88 9.04
N ALA A 44 -11.32 -3.42 9.05
CA ALA A 44 -12.47 -4.33 9.04
C ALA A 44 -12.58 -5.12 7.71
N GLY A 45 -12.27 -4.48 6.58
CA GLY A 45 -12.18 -5.13 5.27
C GLY A 45 -11.10 -6.21 5.22
N LEU A 46 -9.91 -5.87 5.70
CA LEU A 46 -8.74 -6.74 5.80
C LEU A 46 -9.05 -7.97 6.65
N LYS A 47 -9.64 -7.78 7.84
CA LYS A 47 -10.07 -8.89 8.71
C LYS A 47 -11.05 -9.83 8.04
N ARG A 48 -12.00 -9.29 7.28
CA ARG A 48 -13.01 -10.09 6.59
C ARG A 48 -12.40 -10.94 5.47
N ARG A 49 -11.43 -10.42 4.71
CA ARG A 49 -10.82 -11.15 3.59
C ARG A 49 -9.71 -12.10 4.05
N CYS A 50 -8.87 -11.65 4.96
CA CYS A 50 -7.75 -12.39 5.51
C CYS A 50 -8.12 -13.08 6.83
N LYS A 51 -9.30 -13.74 6.85
CA LYS A 51 -9.88 -14.38 8.04
C LYS A 51 -8.99 -15.47 8.64
N ASP A 52 -8.17 -16.11 7.82
CA ASP A 52 -7.32 -17.25 8.19
C ASP A 52 -5.91 -16.81 8.65
N ILE A 53 -5.64 -15.51 8.75
CA ILE A 53 -4.37 -14.94 9.21
C ILE A 53 -4.54 -14.39 10.63
N PRO A 54 -4.07 -15.08 11.69
CA PRO A 54 -4.27 -14.69 13.08
C PRO A 54 -3.83 -13.26 13.40
N GLN A 55 -2.67 -12.84 12.89
CA GLN A 55 -2.12 -11.51 13.12
C GLN A 55 -3.05 -10.40 12.60
N VAL A 56 -3.72 -10.63 11.47
CA VAL A 56 -4.74 -9.72 10.95
C VAL A 56 -5.97 -9.69 11.86
N GLN A 57 -6.40 -10.86 12.38
CA GLN A 57 -7.56 -10.93 13.27
C GLN A 57 -7.30 -10.24 14.62
N GLU A 58 -6.05 -10.27 15.09
CA GLU A 58 -5.60 -9.64 16.31
C GLU A 58 -5.40 -8.13 16.19
N LEU A 59 -5.28 -7.58 14.96
CA LEU A 59 -5.17 -6.14 14.72
C LEU A 59 -6.27 -5.37 15.43
N LYS A 60 -5.91 -4.53 16.38
CA LYS A 60 -6.85 -3.55 16.91
C LYS A 60 -6.63 -2.27 16.14
N ALA A 61 -7.72 -1.67 15.66
CA ALA A 61 -7.63 -0.40 14.97
C ALA A 61 -6.91 0.66 15.82
N LYS A 62 -7.10 0.63 17.14
CA LYS A 62 -6.39 1.49 18.07
C LYS A 62 -4.87 1.28 18.07
N ASP A 63 -4.40 0.02 18.06
CA ASP A 63 -2.96 -0.29 18.15
C ASP A 63 -2.24 0.16 16.89
N VAL A 64 -2.86 -0.05 15.71
CA VAL A 64 -2.38 0.48 14.43
C VAL A 64 -2.41 2.02 14.44
N ILE A 65 -3.46 2.60 15.04
CA ILE A 65 -3.61 4.06 15.13
C ILE A 65 -2.50 4.70 15.99
N ASP A 66 -2.04 4.00 17.03
CA ASP A 66 -1.00 4.46 17.94
C ASP A 66 0.42 4.27 17.37
N GLY A 67 0.54 3.94 16.06
CA GLY A 67 1.80 3.85 15.33
C GLY A 67 2.47 2.48 15.40
N ASN A 68 1.79 1.45 15.92
CA ASN A 68 2.33 0.10 15.89
C ASN A 68 2.11 -0.53 14.50
N ASP A 69 3.19 -0.67 13.74
CA ASP A 69 3.22 -1.29 12.42
C ASP A 69 3.93 -2.66 12.42
N ASP A 70 3.57 -3.55 13.36
CA ASP A 70 4.08 -4.93 13.44
C ASP A 70 3.83 -5.76 12.17
N ILE A 71 2.93 -5.31 11.29
CA ILE A 71 2.61 -5.95 10.00
C ILE A 71 3.47 -5.40 8.85
N GLY A 72 3.98 -4.17 8.95
CA GLY A 72 4.70 -3.48 7.89
C GLY A 72 3.78 -3.08 6.74
N PHE A 73 2.78 -2.24 7.04
CA PHE A 73 1.78 -1.74 6.10
C PHE A 73 2.39 -0.91 4.97
N ASP A 74 3.49 -0.21 5.21
CA ASP A 74 4.25 0.50 4.17
C ASP A 74 4.74 -0.47 3.07
N ARG A 75 5.36 -1.58 3.48
CA ARG A 75 5.80 -2.61 2.54
C ARG A 75 4.63 -3.30 1.83
N LEU A 76 3.54 -3.58 2.54
CA LEU A 76 2.34 -4.14 1.92
C LEU A 76 1.77 -3.20 0.86
N TYR A 77 1.75 -1.90 1.14
CA TYR A 77 1.32 -0.89 0.21
C TYR A 77 2.20 -0.89 -1.04
N ASN A 78 3.52 -0.79 -0.89
CA ASN A 78 4.45 -0.76 -2.02
C ASN A 78 4.38 -2.01 -2.90
N LYS A 79 4.26 -3.20 -2.30
CA LYS A 79 4.06 -4.44 -3.07
C LYS A 79 2.71 -4.48 -3.79
N ALA A 80 1.63 -4.09 -3.13
CA ALA A 80 0.31 -4.08 -3.76
C ALA A 80 0.21 -3.00 -4.87
N PHE A 81 0.91 -1.88 -4.69
CA PHE A 81 1.09 -0.83 -5.68
C PHE A 81 1.84 -1.34 -6.92
N GLU A 82 2.98 -2.01 -6.71
CA GLU A 82 3.75 -2.70 -7.76
C GLU A 82 2.87 -3.63 -8.58
N GLU A 83 2.15 -4.54 -7.92
CA GLU A 83 1.26 -5.51 -8.58
C GLU A 83 0.17 -4.83 -9.43
N ILE A 84 -0.32 -3.65 -9.02
CA ILE A 84 -1.25 -2.86 -9.82
C ILE A 84 -0.54 -2.33 -11.07
N LEU A 85 0.63 -1.71 -10.93
CA LEU A 85 1.39 -1.18 -12.07
C LEU A 85 1.81 -2.28 -13.07
N THR A 86 2.23 -3.46 -12.58
CA THR A 86 2.51 -4.62 -13.43
C THR A 86 1.29 -5.01 -14.26
N ARG A 87 0.10 -5.04 -13.63
CA ARG A 87 -1.18 -5.38 -14.30
C ARG A 87 -1.54 -4.38 -15.40
N TYR A 88 -1.13 -3.13 -15.28
CA TYR A 88 -1.31 -2.09 -16.31
C TYR A 88 -0.14 -2.02 -17.31
N HIS A 89 0.82 -2.95 -17.26
CA HIS A 89 2.00 -2.99 -18.14
C HIS A 89 2.85 -1.70 -18.12
N LEU A 90 2.91 -1.04 -16.96
CA LEU A 90 3.66 0.21 -16.78
C LEU A 90 5.10 -0.01 -16.29
N GLU A 91 5.48 -1.23 -15.98
CA GLU A 91 6.84 -1.52 -15.52
C GLU A 91 7.82 -1.51 -16.69
N THR A 92 8.65 -0.47 -16.76
CA THR A 92 9.83 -0.47 -17.64
C THR A 92 11.15 -0.34 -16.87
N GLU A 93 11.15 0.38 -15.74
CA GLU A 93 12.32 0.60 -14.89
C GLU A 93 11.87 0.97 -13.47
N THR A 94 12.49 0.37 -12.43
CA THR A 94 12.33 0.79 -11.03
C THR A 94 13.52 1.64 -10.60
N TYR A 95 13.27 2.69 -9.81
CA TYR A 95 14.33 3.53 -9.27
C TYR A 95 13.92 4.14 -7.93
N THR A 96 14.91 4.44 -7.10
CA THR A 96 14.70 5.28 -5.92
C THR A 96 15.07 6.71 -6.29
N ASP A 97 14.16 7.64 -6.04
CA ASP A 97 14.41 9.05 -6.33
C ASP A 97 15.39 9.67 -5.30
N LYS A 98 15.72 10.96 -5.47
CA LYS A 98 16.69 11.63 -4.59
C LYS A 98 16.16 11.85 -3.15
N TYR A 99 14.86 11.68 -2.92
CA TYR A 99 14.20 11.80 -1.62
C TYR A 99 13.96 10.44 -0.95
N GLY A 100 14.31 9.34 -1.62
CA GLY A 100 14.16 8.00 -1.08
C GLY A 100 12.87 7.30 -1.49
N ALA A 101 12.05 7.93 -2.34
CA ALA A 101 10.81 7.35 -2.81
C ALA A 101 11.06 6.25 -3.84
N TYR A 102 10.36 5.14 -3.71
CA TYR A 102 10.39 4.04 -4.67
C TYR A 102 9.40 4.30 -5.80
N CYS A 103 9.94 4.41 -7.01
CA CYS A 103 9.23 4.86 -8.19
C CYS A 103 9.36 3.90 -9.36
N TYR A 104 8.35 3.92 -10.22
CA TYR A 104 8.26 3.18 -11.47
C TYR A 104 8.21 4.16 -12.62
N ARG A 105 9.01 3.91 -13.65
CA ARG A 105 8.92 4.64 -14.91
C ARG A 105 8.14 3.83 -15.92
N ASP A 106 7.15 4.46 -16.54
CA ASP A 106 6.42 3.88 -17.66
C ASP A 106 7.13 4.08 -19.01
N LYS A 107 6.61 3.43 -20.05
CA LYS A 107 7.14 3.49 -21.42
C LYS A 107 7.19 4.90 -22.02
N ASN A 108 6.41 5.84 -21.48
CA ASN A 108 6.35 7.23 -21.91
C ASN A 108 7.29 8.12 -21.09
N GLY A 109 7.96 7.56 -20.08
CA GLY A 109 8.87 8.27 -19.19
C GLY A 109 8.19 8.91 -17.98
N HIS A 110 6.88 8.70 -17.76
CA HIS A 110 6.20 9.21 -16.58
C HIS A 110 6.55 8.37 -15.35
N SER A 111 6.62 9.05 -14.21
CA SER A 111 7.04 8.47 -12.94
C SER A 111 5.84 8.25 -12.03
N HIS A 112 5.72 7.04 -11.50
CA HIS A 112 4.68 6.60 -10.59
C HIS A 112 5.35 6.17 -9.28
N CYS A 113 5.29 7.02 -8.26
CA CYS A 113 5.93 6.77 -6.96
C CYS A 113 4.90 6.35 -5.93
N GLY A 114 5.22 5.34 -5.12
CA GLY A 114 4.31 4.81 -4.11
C GLY A 114 4.27 5.65 -2.83
N ASP A 115 5.39 6.28 -2.47
CA ASP A 115 5.70 6.67 -1.09
C ASP A 115 6.30 8.09 -0.94
N ASP A 116 6.26 8.94 -1.97
CA ASP A 116 6.93 10.26 -1.89
C ASP A 116 6.10 11.33 -1.16
N SER A 117 6.78 12.09 -0.31
CA SER A 117 6.24 13.24 0.38
C SER A 117 6.04 14.42 -0.56
N GLY A 118 4.81 14.95 -0.61
CA GLY A 118 4.50 16.28 -1.16
C GLY A 118 4.31 16.39 -2.67
N PHE A 119 4.85 15.49 -3.50
CA PHE A 119 4.75 15.58 -4.97
C PHE A 119 4.03 14.41 -5.65
N TYR A 120 3.93 13.24 -5.02
CA TYR A 120 3.19 12.09 -5.53
C TYR A 120 2.20 11.59 -4.48
N PRO A 121 0.90 11.49 -4.78
CA PRO A 121 -0.10 11.18 -3.76
C PRO A 121 -0.02 9.71 -3.38
N TRP A 122 0.05 9.44 -2.07
CA TRP A 122 -0.43 8.18 -1.54
C TRP A 122 -1.87 7.95 -2.01
N TYR A 123 -2.13 6.82 -2.65
CA TYR A 123 -3.47 6.48 -3.13
C TYR A 123 -4.24 5.78 -2.02
N LEU A 124 -5.53 6.09 -1.86
CA LEU A 124 -6.38 5.43 -0.87
C LEU A 124 -7.04 4.16 -1.40
N ASP A 125 -7.14 4.03 -2.72
CA ASP A 125 -7.83 2.94 -3.41
C ASP A 125 -7.30 2.72 -4.83
N GLU A 126 -7.56 1.53 -5.37
CA GLU A 126 -7.08 1.12 -6.71
C GLU A 126 -7.74 1.96 -7.81
N GLU A 127 -8.95 2.45 -7.61
CA GLU A 127 -9.66 3.27 -8.60
C GLU A 127 -8.98 4.62 -8.82
N THR A 128 -8.53 5.26 -7.75
CA THR A 128 -7.81 6.54 -7.80
C THR A 128 -6.45 6.36 -8.46
N LEU A 129 -5.72 5.30 -8.11
CA LEU A 129 -4.47 4.94 -8.78
C LEU A 129 -4.69 4.70 -10.28
N LYS A 130 -5.72 3.93 -10.63
CA LYS A 130 -6.09 3.67 -12.03
C LYS A 130 -6.36 4.96 -12.80
N LYS A 131 -7.17 5.87 -12.26
CA LYS A 131 -7.49 7.16 -12.92
C LYS A 131 -6.22 7.98 -13.16
N GLN A 132 -5.30 7.96 -12.20
CA GLN A 132 -4.04 8.68 -12.35
C GLN A 132 -3.18 8.07 -13.45
N ILE A 133 -3.06 6.75 -13.49
CA ILE A 133 -2.40 6.01 -14.57
C ILE A 133 -3.00 6.38 -15.93
N GLU A 134 -4.32 6.31 -16.08
CA GLU A 134 -5.02 6.61 -17.34
C GLU A 134 -4.84 8.08 -17.75
N SER A 135 -4.71 9.01 -16.79
CA SER A 135 -4.49 10.44 -17.08
C SER A 135 -3.14 10.72 -17.76
N PHE A 136 -2.17 9.82 -17.61
CA PHE A 136 -0.85 9.91 -18.22
C PHE A 136 -0.76 9.24 -19.60
N GLU A 137 -1.82 8.57 -20.07
CA GLU A 137 -1.88 7.96 -21.41
C GLU A 137 -2.38 8.93 -22.51
N VAL A 138 -2.60 10.22 -22.17
CA VAL A 138 -3.08 11.27 -23.08
C VAL A 138 -1.95 12.05 -23.73
#